data_AF-A0A7Y5ADF7-F1
#
_entry.id   AF-A0A7Y5ADF7-F1
#
_cell.length_a   1.000
_cell.length_b   1.000
_cell.length_c   1.000
_cell.angle_alpha   90.00
_cell.angle_beta   90.00
_cell.angle_gamma   90.00
#
_symmetry.space_group_name_H-M   'P 1'
#
loop_
_entity.id
_entity.type
_entity.pdbx_description
1 polymer ?
#
loop_
_entity_poly.entity_id
_entity_poly.type
_entity_poly.pdbx_seq_one_letter_code
_entity_poly.pdbx_strand_id
1 'polypeptide(L)'
;MLFSGLLIFVLLGGETLHLLNGLVQNVGDYLNGIVLKTFDLYVYEGSGDKSERWLGLWTVFYWAWWISWGPFVGMFIARISKGRTVRQLVMGVLLIPLGFTLAWLSIFGNTALDLVINQGAVELGKTALEQPSMSIYQLLEYFPAAKIVIGVAVFVGFVLFLTPADSGAVMMANLSCKGGKVDEDAPHWMVVFWSVIITLVTIGLLFAGNFEAMQTMVVLAGLPFSVVLVLFMFGLYKAMKQDVVVEQERAELAARGRRGFSERLGQLELQPTQAVVQRFMDKQVSPALKEAAAQLQTLGFDVETRVGQSRNMMGLRVMMEEGNPFVYEVSLDGYMAAPSEAPVEGEPEVRQRFYRAEVYLHDGSQEYDLMGFAPEQIVRDVLDQFESHRQLLGRVYS
;
A
#
# COMPACT_ATOMS: atom_id res chain seq x y z
N MET A 1 21.32 6.56 11.10
CA MET A 1 22.39 6.30 12.11
C MET A 1 22.91 7.59 12.74
N LEU A 2 23.43 8.56 11.97
CA LEU A 2 23.93 9.84 12.53
C LEU A 2 22.89 10.59 13.38
N PHE A 3 21.64 10.66 12.92
CA PHE A 3 20.57 11.35 13.62
C PHE A 3 20.18 10.68 14.95
N SER A 4 20.03 9.35 14.94
CA SER A 4 19.83 8.55 16.16
C SER A 4 21.03 8.66 17.11
N GLY A 5 22.25 8.72 16.57
CA GLY A 5 23.47 8.94 17.35
C GLY A 5 23.49 10.29 18.05
N LEU A 6 23.03 11.36 17.38
CA LEU A 6 22.90 12.68 17.98
C LEU A 6 21.84 12.70 19.11
N LEU A 7 20.72 12.02 18.92
CA LEU A 7 19.69 11.87 19.96
C LEU A 7 20.25 11.12 21.19
N ILE A 8 20.97 10.02 20.97
CA ILE A 8 21.60 9.26 22.05
C ILE A 8 22.67 10.10 22.75
N PHE A 9 23.46 10.88 21.99
CA PHE A 9 24.47 11.77 22.54
C PHE A 9 23.86 12.82 23.49
N VAL A 10 22.77 13.48 23.07
CA VAL A 10 22.08 14.45 23.92
C VAL A 10 21.46 13.78 25.14
N LEU A 11 20.89 12.59 24.98
CA LEU A 11 20.32 11.81 26.09
C LEU A 11 21.36 11.44 27.16
N LEU A 12 22.58 11.07 26.73
CA LEU A 12 23.67 10.70 27.64
C LEU A 12 24.44 11.91 28.18
N GLY A 13 24.46 13.01 27.43
CA GLY A 13 25.11 14.26 27.84
C GLY A 13 24.28 15.11 28.79
N GLY A 14 22.96 14.92 28.82
CA GLY A 14 22.05 15.51 29.80
C GLY A 14 21.80 14.58 31.00
N GLU A 15 20.91 15.00 31.91
CA GLU A 15 20.47 14.16 33.02
C GLU A 15 19.54 13.04 32.51
N THR A 16 20.12 11.90 32.15
CA THR A 16 19.42 10.81 31.45
C THR A 16 18.15 10.36 32.16
N LEU A 17 18.18 10.21 33.49
CA LEU A 17 17.00 9.79 34.26
C LEU A 17 15.87 10.83 34.15
N HIS A 18 16.20 12.12 34.27
CA HIS A 18 15.25 13.21 34.11
C HIS A 18 14.63 13.21 32.71
N LEU A 19 15.45 13.06 31.66
CA LEU A 19 14.98 13.03 30.28
C LEU A 19 14.09 11.81 29.97
N LEU A 20 14.41 10.64 30.51
CA LEU A 20 13.58 9.44 30.36
C LEU A 20 12.25 9.55 31.12
N ASN A 21 12.26 10.10 32.33
CA ASN A 21 11.03 10.39 33.07
C ASN A 21 10.17 11.41 32.31
N GLY A 22 10.79 12.46 31.79
CA GLY A 22 10.13 13.48 30.97
C GLY A 22 9.56 12.90 29.68
N LEU A 23 10.21 11.93 29.04
CA LEU A 23 9.66 11.22 27.88
C LEU A 23 8.36 10.48 28.24
N VAL A 24 8.35 9.74 29.35
CA VAL A 24 7.15 9.03 29.82
C VAL A 24 6.02 10.02 30.12
N GLN A 25 6.34 11.13 30.78
CA GLN A 25 5.38 12.19 31.08
C GLN A 25 4.81 12.83 29.81
N ASN A 26 5.66 13.21 28.86
CA ASN A 26 5.25 13.81 27.60
C ASN A 26 4.36 12.87 26.77
N VAL A 27 4.60 11.56 26.82
CA VAL A 27 3.71 10.56 26.21
C VAL A 27 2.33 10.58 26.87
N GLY A 28 2.28 10.62 28.21
CA GLY A 28 1.03 10.73 28.97
C GLY A 28 0.27 12.01 28.63
N ASP A 29 0.98 13.14 28.58
CA ASP A 29 0.41 14.46 28.26
C ASP A 29 -0.11 14.50 26.81
N TYR A 30 0.61 13.91 25.85
CA TYR A 30 0.15 13.79 24.48
C TYR A 30 -1.16 12.99 24.38
N LEU A 31 -1.23 11.84 25.05
CA LEU A 31 -2.43 10.99 25.04
C LEU A 31 -3.61 11.67 25.75
N ASN A 32 -3.35 12.42 26.82
CA ASN A 32 -4.37 13.19 27.53
C ASN A 32 -4.89 14.37 26.69
N GLY A 33 -4.00 15.09 26.02
CA GLY A 33 -4.30 16.32 25.31
C GLY A 33 -4.81 16.15 23.88
N ILE A 34 -4.68 14.97 23.27
CA ILE A 34 -4.92 14.78 21.82
C ILE A 34 -6.32 15.23 21.39
N VAL A 35 -7.37 14.87 22.13
CA VAL A 35 -8.76 15.22 21.77
C VAL A 35 -8.95 16.73 21.90
N LEU A 36 -8.58 17.32 23.05
CA LEU A 36 -8.76 18.75 23.29
C LEU A 36 -8.00 19.58 22.23
N LYS A 37 -6.70 19.27 22.02
CA LYS A 37 -5.84 20.02 21.09
C LYS A 37 -6.24 19.86 19.62
N THR A 38 -6.91 18.77 19.26
CA THR A 38 -7.43 18.58 17.89
C THR A 38 -8.55 19.57 17.56
N PHE A 39 -9.36 19.94 18.55
CA PHE A 39 -10.53 20.82 18.36
C PHE A 39 -10.36 22.21 18.98
N ASP A 40 -9.17 22.51 19.51
CA ASP A 40 -8.88 23.78 20.18
C ASP A 40 -8.69 24.91 19.15
N LEU A 41 -9.69 25.78 19.07
CA LEU A 41 -9.69 26.98 18.22
C LEU A 41 -9.43 28.26 19.02
N TYR A 42 -9.11 28.16 20.32
CA TYR A 42 -8.79 29.30 21.19
C TYR A 42 -9.86 30.41 21.21
N VAL A 43 -11.14 30.06 20.98
CA VAL A 43 -12.28 31.00 20.81
C VAL A 43 -12.47 31.96 22.00
N TYR A 44 -12.11 31.52 23.20
CA TYR A 44 -12.33 32.27 24.45
C TYR A 44 -11.03 32.81 25.08
N GLU A 45 -9.86 32.61 24.47
CA GLU A 45 -8.63 33.23 24.94
C GLU A 45 -8.60 34.69 24.47
N GLY A 46 -8.65 35.63 25.43
CA GLY A 46 -9.07 37.05 25.30
C GLY A 46 -8.27 38.00 24.41
N SER A 47 -7.78 37.55 23.25
CA SER A 47 -7.20 38.38 22.20
C SER A 47 -7.25 37.64 20.87
N GLY A 48 -8.39 37.74 20.16
CA GLY A 48 -8.65 37.04 18.90
C GLY A 48 -7.46 37.06 17.93
N ASP A 49 -6.89 38.24 17.68
CA ASP A 49 -5.73 38.41 16.79
C ASP A 49 -4.49 37.58 17.21
N LYS A 50 -4.23 37.44 18.51
CA LYS A 50 -3.07 36.68 19.01
C LYS A 50 -3.31 35.18 18.91
N SER A 51 -4.52 34.74 19.25
CA SER A 51 -4.92 33.34 19.21
C SER A 51 -5.00 32.82 17.77
N GLU A 52 -5.55 33.62 16.85
CA GLU A 52 -5.57 33.32 15.41
C GLU A 52 -4.16 33.26 14.82
N ARG A 53 -3.31 34.23 15.17
CA ARG A 53 -1.90 34.22 14.76
C ARG A 53 -1.17 33.00 15.27
N TRP A 54 -1.36 32.62 16.53
CA TRP A 54 -0.75 31.41 17.10
C TRP A 54 -1.20 30.14 16.36
N LEU A 55 -2.51 30.00 16.15
CA LEU A 55 -3.09 28.86 15.43
C LEU A 55 -2.60 28.79 13.97
N GLY A 56 -2.45 29.95 13.32
CA GLY A 56 -1.88 30.08 11.98
C GLY A 56 -0.42 29.63 11.88
N LEU A 57 0.43 30.11 12.80
CA LEU A 57 1.89 29.85 12.78
C LEU A 57 2.28 28.42 13.22
N TRP A 58 1.41 27.75 13.97
CA TRP A 58 1.67 26.40 14.50
C TRP A 58 0.73 25.37 13.88
N THR A 59 -0.48 25.23 14.41
CA THR A 59 -1.37 24.11 14.07
C THR A 59 -1.74 24.09 12.59
N VAL A 60 -2.21 25.20 12.03
CA VAL A 60 -2.64 25.28 10.62
C VAL A 60 -1.44 25.19 9.69
N PHE A 61 -0.32 25.83 10.02
CA PHE A 61 0.92 25.70 9.27
C PHE A 61 1.38 24.24 9.16
N TYR A 62 1.50 23.52 10.28
CA TYR A 62 1.91 22.12 10.24
C TYR A 62 0.90 21.24 9.52
N TRP A 63 -0.41 21.46 9.69
CA TRP A 63 -1.41 20.74 8.89
C TRP A 63 -1.23 20.95 7.39
N ALA A 64 -1.11 22.19 6.95
CA ALA A 64 -0.92 22.51 5.54
C ALA A 64 0.40 21.94 5.00
N TRP A 65 1.48 22.02 5.79
CA TRP A 65 2.76 21.40 5.47
C TRP A 65 2.57 19.89 5.25
N TRP A 66 2.06 19.16 6.24
CA TRP A 66 1.91 17.71 6.14
C TRP A 66 0.98 17.29 4.99
N ILE A 67 -0.10 18.04 4.75
CA ILE A 67 -0.99 17.82 3.60
C ILE A 67 -0.24 17.97 2.28
N SER A 68 0.56 19.03 2.13
CA SER A 68 1.34 19.28 0.91
C SER A 68 2.39 18.19 0.63
N TRP A 69 2.93 17.57 1.68
CA TRP A 69 3.90 16.47 1.59
C TRP A 69 3.25 15.08 1.46
N GLY A 70 1.94 14.98 1.71
CA GLY A 70 1.20 13.71 1.69
C GLY A 70 1.43 12.86 0.44
N PRO A 71 1.38 13.41 -0.79
CA PRO A 71 1.58 12.62 -2.02
C PRO A 71 2.99 12.08 -2.16
N PHE A 72 3.98 12.89 -1.77
CA PHE A 72 5.39 12.52 -1.79
C PHE A 72 5.66 11.35 -0.87
N VAL A 73 5.27 11.51 0.39
CA VAL A 73 5.46 10.47 1.41
C VAL A 73 4.62 9.23 1.04
N GLY A 74 3.40 9.42 0.56
CA GLY A 74 2.50 8.33 0.17
C GLY A 74 3.08 7.43 -0.92
N MET A 75 3.66 8.00 -1.98
CA MET A 75 4.31 7.21 -3.05
C MET A 75 5.53 6.44 -2.54
N PHE A 76 6.38 7.09 -1.73
CA PHE A 76 7.53 6.43 -1.14
C PHE A 76 7.11 5.24 -0.26
N ILE A 77 6.15 5.46 0.64
CA ILE A 77 5.61 4.43 1.53
C ILE A 77 4.98 3.28 0.72
N ALA A 78 4.23 3.59 -0.35
CA ALA A 78 3.64 2.59 -1.22
C ALA A 78 4.70 1.68 -1.85
N ARG A 79 5.79 2.25 -2.40
CA ARG A 79 6.89 1.49 -3.03
C ARG A 79 7.55 0.51 -2.06
N ILE A 80 7.85 0.95 -0.82
CA ILE A 80 8.54 0.11 0.17
C ILE A 80 7.61 -0.85 0.94
N SER A 81 6.30 -0.79 0.71
CA SER A 81 5.30 -1.57 1.46
C SER A 81 4.67 -2.70 0.67
N LYS A 82 5.23 -3.04 -0.51
CA LYS A 82 4.78 -4.18 -1.33
C LYS A 82 4.78 -5.48 -0.50
N GLY A 83 3.66 -6.19 -0.51
CA GLY A 83 3.48 -7.46 0.21
C GLY A 83 3.10 -7.33 1.69
N ARG A 84 2.90 -6.11 2.22
CA ARG A 84 2.39 -5.90 3.59
C ARG A 84 0.87 -5.85 3.61
N THR A 85 0.25 -6.31 4.70
CA THR A 85 -1.18 -6.09 4.92
C THR A 85 -1.47 -4.61 5.21
N VAL A 86 -2.67 -4.13 4.86
CA VAL A 86 -3.10 -2.75 5.13
C VAL A 86 -2.94 -2.39 6.62
N ARG A 87 -3.27 -3.33 7.52
CA ARG A 87 -3.14 -3.12 8.97
C ARG A 87 -1.69 -2.90 9.41
N GLN A 88 -0.76 -3.73 8.92
CA GLN A 88 0.67 -3.60 9.23
C GLN A 88 1.23 -2.29 8.67
N LEU A 89 0.82 -1.92 7.45
CA LEU A 89 1.20 -0.66 6.83
C LEU A 89 0.76 0.53 7.69
N VAL A 90 -0.53 0.61 8.03
CA VAL A 90 -1.09 1.73 8.81
C VAL A 90 -0.44 1.82 10.19
N MET A 91 -0.31 0.71 10.92
CA MET A 91 0.33 0.71 12.25
C MET A 91 1.81 1.10 12.17
N GLY A 92 2.54 0.61 11.17
CA GLY A 92 3.96 0.92 11.01
C GLY A 92 4.19 2.40 10.67
N VAL A 93 3.39 2.96 9.76
CA VAL A 93 3.50 4.37 9.34
C VAL A 93 3.07 5.33 10.45
N LEU A 94 2.13 4.93 11.31
CA LEU A 94 1.70 5.76 12.44
C LEU A 94 2.66 5.67 13.64
N LEU A 95 2.98 4.46 14.10
CA LEU A 95 3.65 4.27 15.39
C LEU A 95 5.16 4.52 15.34
N ILE A 96 5.84 4.12 14.26
CA ILE A 96 7.31 4.24 14.17
C ILE A 96 7.73 5.73 14.13
N PRO A 97 7.18 6.58 13.26
CA PRO A 97 7.53 8.01 13.23
C PRO A 97 7.03 8.77 14.46
N LEU A 98 5.87 8.40 15.01
CA LEU A 98 5.35 8.98 16.24
C LEU A 98 6.32 8.74 17.41
N GLY A 99 6.74 7.49 17.62
CA GLY A 99 7.67 7.15 18.70
C GLY A 99 9.01 7.89 18.57
N PHE A 100 9.53 8.00 17.35
CA PHE A 100 10.74 8.77 17.10
C PHE A 100 10.54 10.28 17.37
N THR A 101 9.44 10.85 16.90
CA THR A 101 9.12 12.28 17.12
C THR A 101 8.96 12.58 18.61
N LEU A 102 8.25 11.73 19.35
CA LEU A 102 8.10 11.86 20.80
C LEU A 102 9.44 11.80 21.52
N ALA A 103 10.31 10.84 21.15
CA ALA A 103 11.66 10.75 21.70
C ALA A 103 12.47 12.02 21.39
N TRP A 104 12.46 12.48 20.15
CA TRP A 104 13.22 13.65 19.72
C TRP A 104 12.77 14.93 20.43
N LEU A 105 11.48 15.24 20.37
CA LEU A 105 10.94 16.45 20.99
C LEU A 105 11.07 16.41 22.51
N SER A 106 10.90 15.25 23.15
CA SER A 106 11.07 15.14 24.61
C SER A 106 12.52 15.31 25.02
N ILE A 107 13.46 14.63 24.36
CA ILE A 107 14.88 14.69 24.75
C ILE A 107 15.45 16.09 24.52
N PHE A 108 15.32 16.63 23.30
CA PHE A 108 15.84 17.97 23.00
C PHE A 108 15.05 19.07 23.69
N GLY A 109 13.72 18.98 23.70
CA GLY A 109 12.84 19.98 24.31
C GLY A 109 13.02 20.05 25.82
N ASN A 110 13.01 18.90 26.52
CA ASN A 110 13.20 18.90 27.97
C ASN A 110 14.62 19.34 28.36
N THR A 111 15.64 18.98 27.57
CA THR A 111 17.01 19.50 27.77
C THR A 111 17.04 21.04 27.66
N ALA A 112 16.44 21.60 26.61
CA ALA A 112 16.40 23.04 26.42
C ALA A 112 15.60 23.74 27.53
N LEU A 113 14.46 23.18 27.93
CA LEU A 113 13.63 23.71 29.01
C LEU A 113 14.37 23.66 30.35
N ASP A 114 15.01 22.55 30.69
CA ASP A 114 15.78 22.40 31.93
C ASP A 114 16.94 23.40 32.00
N LEU A 115 17.68 23.56 30.89
CA LEU A 115 18.76 24.57 30.80
C LEU A 115 18.25 25.99 31.05
N VAL A 116 17.12 26.36 30.44
CA VAL A 116 16.55 27.72 30.56
C VAL A 116 15.94 27.95 31.94
N ILE A 117 15.12 27.01 32.42
CA ILE A 117 14.30 27.18 33.64
C ILE A 117 15.13 26.94 34.90
N ASN A 118 15.94 25.87 34.93
CA ASN A 118 16.62 25.41 36.13
C ASN A 118 18.10 25.80 36.16
N GLN A 119 18.77 25.87 35.00
CA GLN A 119 20.22 26.15 34.93
C GLN A 119 20.56 27.59 34.53
N GLY A 120 19.56 28.44 34.28
CA GLY A 120 19.74 29.88 34.04
C GLY A 120 20.25 30.24 32.65
N ALA A 121 20.11 29.38 31.64
CA ALA A 121 20.51 29.61 30.25
C ALA A 121 19.56 30.60 29.51
N VAL A 122 19.40 31.82 30.03
CA VAL A 122 18.46 32.83 29.50
C VAL A 122 18.73 33.17 28.04
N GLU A 123 20.01 33.19 27.62
CA GLU A 123 20.40 33.50 26.24
C GLU A 123 19.93 32.43 25.24
N LEU A 124 19.84 31.16 25.66
CA LEU A 124 19.26 30.09 24.85
C LEU A 124 17.77 30.37 24.60
N GLY A 125 17.05 30.79 25.64
CA GLY A 125 15.62 31.15 25.55
C GLY A 125 15.37 32.36 24.65
N LYS A 126 16.22 33.40 24.73
CA LYS A 126 16.14 34.57 23.84
C LYS A 126 16.39 34.19 22.39
N THR A 127 17.42 33.40 22.12
CA THR A 127 17.72 32.94 20.77
C THR A 127 16.59 32.08 20.21
N ALA A 128 15.95 31.26 21.04
CA ALA A 128 14.78 30.49 20.61
C ALA A 128 13.61 31.36 20.11
N LEU A 129 13.48 32.58 20.61
CA LEU A 129 12.46 33.54 20.19
C LEU A 129 12.92 34.41 19.01
N GLU A 130 14.16 34.91 19.04
CA GLU A 130 14.67 35.88 18.08
C GLU A 130 15.27 35.23 16.83
N GLN A 131 15.90 34.06 16.98
CA GLN A 131 16.60 33.33 15.92
C GLN A 131 16.34 31.81 16.01
N PRO A 132 15.11 31.35 15.72
CA PRO A 132 14.74 29.93 15.88
C PRO A 132 15.66 28.94 15.16
N SER A 133 16.26 29.35 14.03
CA SER A 133 17.21 28.54 13.25
C SER A 133 18.53 28.28 13.97
N MET A 134 18.91 29.12 14.94
CA MET A 134 20.17 29.02 15.69
C MET A 134 20.04 28.25 17.01
N SER A 135 18.81 28.05 17.50
CA SER A 135 18.51 27.49 18.82
C SER A 135 19.12 26.12 19.06
N ILE A 136 19.09 25.24 18.05
CA ILE A 136 19.66 23.89 18.18
C ILE A 136 21.18 23.94 18.31
N TYR A 137 21.85 24.86 17.62
CA TYR A 137 23.30 24.98 17.68
C TYR A 137 23.74 25.57 19.01
N GLN A 138 23.04 26.58 19.51
CA GLN A 138 23.29 27.12 20.84
C GLN A 138 22.99 26.10 21.95
N LEU A 139 21.94 25.29 21.82
CA LEU A 139 21.68 24.20 22.75
C LEU A 139 22.88 23.24 22.84
N LEU A 140 23.48 22.91 21.68
CA LEU A 140 24.64 22.02 21.61
C LEU A 140 25.93 22.64 22.17
N GLU A 141 26.00 23.96 22.38
CA GLU A 141 27.14 24.60 23.05
C GLU A 141 27.26 24.22 24.53
N TYR A 142 26.15 23.82 25.15
CA TYR A 142 26.12 23.35 26.55
C TYR A 142 26.62 21.91 26.70
N PHE A 143 26.92 21.22 25.60
CA PHE A 143 27.38 19.83 25.61
C PHE A 143 28.91 19.72 25.45
N PRO A 144 29.53 18.65 25.97
CA PRO A 144 30.95 18.41 25.77
C PRO A 144 31.28 18.27 24.28
N ALA A 145 32.48 18.70 23.88
CA ALA A 145 32.92 18.70 22.49
C ALA A 145 32.00 19.48 21.52
N ALA A 146 31.32 20.52 22.01
CA ALA A 146 30.37 21.36 21.27
C ALA A 146 30.75 21.65 19.81
N LYS A 147 31.99 22.09 19.52
CA LYS A 147 32.45 22.38 18.15
C LYS A 147 32.31 21.20 17.20
N ILE A 148 32.64 19.99 17.67
CA ILE A 148 32.55 18.76 16.88
C ILE A 148 31.08 18.40 16.68
N VAL A 149 30.29 18.43 17.75
CA VAL A 149 28.87 18.05 17.72
C VAL A 149 28.06 19.00 16.85
N ILE A 150 28.31 20.31 16.92
CA ILE A 150 27.71 21.33 16.05
C ILE A 150 28.11 21.07 14.60
N GLY A 151 29.39 20.79 14.32
CA GLY A 151 29.84 20.42 12.97
C GLY A 151 29.11 19.19 12.41
N VAL A 152 28.91 18.16 13.25
CA VAL A 152 28.11 16.98 12.90
C VAL A 152 26.65 17.35 12.69
N ALA A 153 26.05 18.18 13.54
CA ALA A 153 24.66 18.61 13.42
C ALA A 153 24.42 19.42 12.12
N VAL A 154 25.33 20.31 11.75
CA VAL A 154 25.30 21.03 10.47
C VAL A 154 25.37 20.06 9.30
N PHE A 155 26.28 19.08 9.34
CA PHE A 155 26.38 18.06 8.31
C PHE A 155 25.12 17.19 8.21
N VAL A 156 24.54 16.80 9.35
CA VAL A 156 23.27 16.07 9.40
C VAL A 156 22.14 16.91 8.81
N GLY A 157 22.05 18.19 9.16
CA GLY A 157 21.09 19.13 8.57
C GLY A 157 21.23 19.23 7.05
N PHE A 158 22.46 19.29 6.54
CA PHE A 158 22.73 19.27 5.11
C PHE A 158 22.25 17.97 4.43
N VAL A 159 22.50 16.80 5.02
CA VAL A 159 22.02 15.51 4.48
C VAL A 159 20.49 15.40 4.55
N LEU A 160 19.88 15.89 5.64
CA LEU A 160 18.42 15.94 5.81
C LEU A 160 17.75 16.90 4.85
N PHE A 161 18.46 17.90 4.35
CA PHE A 161 17.98 18.76 3.28
C PHE A 161 18.14 18.10 1.90
N LEU A 162 19.31 17.50 1.63
CA LEU A 162 19.64 16.96 0.30
C LEU A 162 18.79 15.74 -0.07
N THR A 163 18.52 14.86 0.89
CA THR A 163 17.79 13.60 0.62
C THR A 163 16.34 13.83 0.20
N PRO A 164 15.53 14.64 0.92
CA PRO A 164 14.17 14.96 0.49
C PRO A 164 14.14 15.86 -0.76
N ALA A 165 15.13 16.75 -0.95
CA ALA A 165 15.19 17.59 -2.14
C ALA A 165 15.37 16.75 -3.41
N ASP A 166 16.29 15.78 -3.39
CA ASP A 166 16.52 14.85 -4.50
C ASP A 166 15.29 13.97 -4.77
N SER A 167 14.76 13.33 -3.72
CA SER A 167 13.57 12.48 -3.82
C SER A 167 12.33 13.26 -4.29
N GLY A 168 12.19 14.51 -3.87
CA GLY A 168 11.12 15.41 -4.28
C GLY A 168 11.22 15.80 -5.77
N ALA A 169 12.43 16.06 -6.27
CA ALA A 169 12.64 16.33 -7.70
C ALA A 169 12.29 15.13 -8.58
N VAL A 170 12.69 13.91 -8.17
CA VAL A 170 12.34 12.66 -8.85
C VAL A 170 10.82 12.46 -8.87
N MET A 171 10.15 12.70 -7.74
CA MET A 171 8.69 12.65 -7.68
C MET A 171 8.04 13.63 -8.66
N MET A 172 8.44 14.90 -8.64
CA MET A 172 7.84 15.93 -9.49
C MET A 172 8.03 15.58 -10.96
N ALA A 173 9.19 15.02 -11.32
CA ALA A 173 9.46 14.50 -12.65
C ALA A 173 8.53 13.32 -13.00
N ASN A 174 8.35 12.35 -12.09
CA ASN A 174 7.45 11.21 -12.27
C ASN A 174 5.98 11.65 -12.48
N LEU A 175 5.48 12.58 -11.66
CA LEU A 175 4.12 13.12 -11.79
C LEU A 175 3.90 13.95 -13.05
N SER A 176 4.97 14.44 -13.65
CA SER A 176 4.92 15.26 -14.87
C SER A 176 5.08 14.42 -16.15
N CYS A 177 5.35 13.12 -16.03
CA CYS A 177 5.48 12.19 -17.16
C CYS A 177 4.21 11.35 -17.34
N LYS A 178 3.96 10.89 -18.57
CA LYS A 178 2.90 9.93 -18.90
C LYS A 178 3.49 8.76 -19.66
N GLY A 179 3.11 7.54 -19.29
CA GLY A 179 3.69 6.31 -19.84
C GLY A 179 5.01 5.94 -19.16
N GLY A 180 5.13 4.66 -18.81
CA GLY A 180 6.23 4.12 -17.99
C GLY A 180 5.69 3.01 -17.10
N LYS A 181 6.55 2.06 -16.73
CA LYS A 181 6.19 1.03 -15.73
C LYS A 181 6.19 1.63 -14.33
N VAL A 182 5.51 0.99 -13.39
CA VAL A 182 5.40 1.44 -11.97
C VAL A 182 6.78 1.62 -11.31
N ASP A 183 7.79 0.89 -11.80
CA ASP A 183 9.17 0.88 -11.29
C ASP A 183 10.16 1.68 -12.16
N GLU A 184 9.69 2.39 -13.19
CA GLU A 184 10.55 3.25 -14.02
C GLU A 184 10.50 4.70 -13.53
N ASP A 185 11.67 5.28 -13.28
CA ASP A 185 11.80 6.69 -12.95
C ASP A 185 11.80 7.56 -14.22
N ALA A 186 11.34 8.81 -14.05
CA ALA A 186 11.28 9.80 -15.11
C ALA A 186 12.66 10.08 -15.74
N PRO A 187 12.68 10.54 -17.01
CA PRO A 187 13.92 10.90 -17.69
C PRO A 187 14.76 11.88 -16.86
N HIS A 188 16.08 11.66 -16.80
CA HIS A 188 16.98 12.45 -15.96
C HIS A 188 16.91 13.96 -16.23
N TRP A 189 16.67 14.39 -17.47
CA TRP A 189 16.53 15.82 -17.80
C TRP A 189 15.33 16.48 -17.08
N MET A 190 14.26 15.72 -16.86
CA MET A 190 13.05 16.18 -16.17
C MET A 190 13.29 16.32 -14.66
N VAL A 191 14.08 15.41 -14.09
CA VAL A 191 14.55 15.49 -12.69
C VAL A 191 15.43 16.72 -12.50
N VAL A 192 16.37 16.97 -13.42
CA VAL A 192 17.23 18.16 -13.39
C VAL A 192 16.40 19.45 -13.51
N PHE A 193 15.42 19.48 -14.41
CA PHE A 193 14.50 20.62 -14.56
C PHE A 193 13.79 20.94 -13.24
N TRP A 194 13.18 19.95 -12.59
CA TRP A 194 12.50 20.16 -11.31
C TRP A 194 13.47 20.51 -10.17
N SER A 195 14.68 19.94 -10.16
CA SER A 195 15.73 20.29 -9.19
C SER A 195 16.12 21.78 -9.29
N VAL A 196 16.24 22.30 -10.52
CA VAL A 196 16.53 23.73 -10.76
C VAL A 196 15.36 24.60 -10.29
N ILE A 197 14.12 24.23 -10.59
CA ILE A 197 12.94 24.99 -10.12
C ILE A 197 12.87 25.03 -8.60
N ILE A 198 13.02 23.89 -7.93
CA ILE A 198 13.03 23.81 -6.46
C ILE A 198 14.11 24.74 -5.91
N THR A 199 15.32 24.68 -6.46
CA THR A 199 16.44 25.54 -6.04
C THR A 199 16.12 27.03 -6.21
N LEU A 200 15.55 27.44 -7.35
CA LEU A 200 15.17 28.82 -7.61
C LEU A 200 14.10 29.31 -6.63
N VAL A 201 13.09 28.49 -6.34
CA VAL A 201 12.04 28.79 -5.36
C VAL A 201 12.64 28.89 -3.96
N THR A 202 13.51 27.96 -3.56
CA THR A 202 14.21 27.99 -2.27
C THR A 202 15.03 29.27 -2.11
N ILE A 203 15.82 29.63 -3.13
CA ILE A 203 16.60 30.88 -3.12
C ILE A 203 15.68 32.09 -2.99
N GLY A 204 14.58 32.14 -3.75
CA GLY A 204 13.60 33.22 -3.68
C GLY A 204 12.97 33.38 -2.29
N LEU A 205 12.60 32.25 -1.66
CA LEU A 205 12.05 32.24 -0.29
C LEU A 205 13.10 32.64 0.76
N LEU A 206 14.36 32.25 0.59
CA LEU A 206 15.46 32.70 1.46
C LEU A 206 15.71 34.21 1.34
N PHE A 207 15.62 34.78 0.13
CA PHE A 207 15.74 36.23 -0.08
C PHE A 207 14.56 37.02 0.50
N ALA A 208 13.36 36.44 0.54
CA ALA A 208 12.22 37.05 1.22
C ALA A 208 12.47 37.22 2.73
N GLY A 209 13.42 36.46 3.30
CA GLY A 209 14.07 36.73 4.58
C GLY A 209 13.21 36.56 5.84
N ASN A 210 11.91 36.29 5.70
CA ASN A 210 11.00 36.09 6.83
C ASN A 210 10.42 34.67 6.85
N PHE A 211 10.71 33.94 7.93
CA PHE A 211 10.18 32.60 8.20
C PHE A 211 8.64 32.57 8.11
N GLU A 212 7.98 33.63 8.61
CA GLU A 212 6.53 33.75 8.59
C GLU A 212 5.96 33.85 7.16
N ALA A 213 6.66 34.53 6.26
CA ALA A 213 6.24 34.60 4.85
C ALA A 213 6.30 33.22 4.19
N MET A 214 7.32 32.40 4.53
CA MET A 214 7.40 31.02 4.06
C MET A 214 6.24 30.18 4.60
N GLN A 215 5.90 30.30 5.88
CA GLN A 215 4.78 29.58 6.49
C GLN A 215 3.45 29.91 5.80
N THR A 216 3.21 31.20 5.55
CA THR A 216 2.00 31.68 4.87
C THR A 216 1.85 31.10 3.46
N MET A 217 2.94 31.08 2.68
CA MET A 217 2.94 30.50 1.33
C MET A 217 2.63 28.99 1.35
N VAL A 218 3.16 28.25 2.33
CA VAL A 218 2.86 26.83 2.52
C VAL A 218 1.38 26.61 2.84
N VAL A 219 0.79 27.44 3.71
CA VAL A 219 -0.64 27.35 4.03
C VAL A 219 -1.51 27.59 2.81
N LEU A 220 -1.20 28.63 2.03
CA LEU A 220 -1.92 28.96 0.80
C LEU A 220 -1.83 27.84 -0.25
N ALA A 221 -0.66 27.22 -0.40
CA ALA A 221 -0.45 26.11 -1.33
C ALA A 221 -1.09 24.79 -0.85
N GLY A 222 -1.10 24.53 0.46
CA GLY A 222 -1.65 23.32 1.04
C GLY A 222 -3.19 23.27 1.07
N LEU A 223 -3.84 24.44 1.16
CA LEU A 223 -5.31 24.52 1.27
C LEU A 223 -6.04 23.88 0.07
N PRO A 224 -5.73 24.20 -1.21
CA PRO A 224 -6.34 23.51 -2.35
C PRO A 224 -6.08 22.00 -2.33
N PHE A 225 -4.88 21.61 -1.90
CA PHE A 225 -4.49 20.20 -1.83
C PHE A 225 -5.28 19.42 -0.77
N SER A 226 -5.73 20.07 0.30
CA SER A 226 -6.58 19.44 1.32
C SER A 226 -7.90 18.91 0.73
N VAL A 227 -8.49 19.64 -0.23
CA VAL A 227 -9.71 19.20 -0.94
C VAL A 227 -9.42 17.95 -1.77
N VAL A 228 -8.28 17.91 -2.46
CA VAL A 228 -7.83 16.74 -3.24
C VAL A 228 -7.64 15.53 -2.32
N LEU A 229 -7.06 15.73 -1.14
CA LEU A 229 -6.86 14.66 -0.14
C LEU A 229 -8.20 14.08 0.34
N VAL A 230 -9.21 14.92 0.56
CA VAL A 230 -10.57 14.46 0.87
C VAL A 230 -11.16 13.62 -0.25
N LEU A 231 -11.00 14.02 -1.51
CA LEU A 231 -11.42 13.22 -2.66
C LEU A 231 -10.68 11.88 -2.74
N PHE A 232 -9.39 11.84 -2.42
CA PHE A 232 -8.63 10.60 -2.32
C PHE A 232 -9.15 9.65 -1.24
N MET A 233 -9.58 10.18 -0.09
CA MET A 233 -10.18 9.34 0.97
C MET A 233 -11.44 8.64 0.48
N PHE A 234 -12.32 9.36 -0.24
CA PHE A 234 -13.52 8.75 -0.84
C PHE A 234 -13.17 7.73 -1.94
N GLY A 235 -12.19 8.04 -2.79
CA GLY A 235 -11.71 7.13 -3.83
C GLY A 235 -11.14 5.84 -3.24
N LEU A 236 -10.31 5.94 -2.21
CA LEU A 236 -9.74 4.79 -1.49
C LEU A 236 -10.83 3.93 -0.85
N TYR A 237 -11.80 4.56 -0.18
CA TYR A 237 -12.93 3.84 0.41
C TYR A 237 -13.71 3.05 -0.65
N LYS A 238 -14.01 3.66 -1.80
CA LYS A 238 -14.69 2.99 -2.90
C LYS A 238 -13.88 1.83 -3.46
N ALA A 239 -12.59 2.02 -3.68
CA ALA A 239 -11.68 0.98 -4.20
C ALA A 239 -11.60 -0.21 -3.24
N MET A 240 -11.38 0.04 -1.95
CA MET A 240 -11.34 -1.03 -0.93
C MET A 240 -12.65 -1.81 -0.85
N LYS A 241 -13.80 -1.14 -1.00
CA LYS A 241 -15.10 -1.83 -1.00
C LYS A 241 -15.24 -2.76 -2.21
N GLN A 242 -14.70 -2.38 -3.37
CA GLN A 242 -14.71 -3.22 -4.57
C GLN A 242 -13.80 -4.44 -4.39
N ASP A 243 -12.60 -4.26 -3.82
CA ASP A 243 -11.67 -5.36 -3.57
C ASP A 243 -12.25 -6.44 -2.65
N VAL A 244 -12.98 -6.04 -1.59
CA VAL A 244 -13.63 -7.00 -0.67
C VAL A 244 -14.67 -7.86 -1.41
N VAL A 245 -15.43 -7.26 -2.33
CA VAL A 245 -16.42 -8.01 -3.13
C VAL A 245 -15.72 -9.02 -4.04
N VAL A 246 -14.65 -8.60 -4.72
CA VAL A 246 -13.86 -9.48 -5.60
C VAL A 246 -13.20 -10.62 -4.81
N GLU A 247 -12.69 -10.35 -3.61
CA GLU A 247 -12.09 -11.36 -2.74
C GLU A 247 -13.14 -12.38 -2.25
N GLN A 248 -14.34 -11.92 -1.88
CA GLN A 248 -15.45 -12.79 -1.49
C GLN A 248 -15.89 -13.69 -2.64
N GLU A 249 -16.03 -13.15 -3.85
CA GLU A 249 -16.39 -13.93 -5.04
C GLU A 249 -15.33 -15.00 -5.36
N ARG A 250 -14.03 -14.64 -5.29
CA ARG A 250 -12.93 -15.61 -5.45
C ARG A 250 -12.93 -16.69 -4.36
N ALA A 251 -13.22 -16.32 -3.11
CA ALA A 251 -13.27 -17.25 -2.00
C ALA A 251 -14.45 -18.23 -2.14
N GLU A 252 -15.61 -17.77 -2.61
CA GLU A 252 -16.76 -18.62 -2.90
C GLU A 252 -16.48 -19.61 -4.03
N LEU A 253 -15.87 -19.14 -5.14
CA LEU A 253 -15.43 -20.01 -6.24
C LEU A 253 -14.43 -21.07 -5.75
N ALA A 254 -13.42 -20.68 -4.97
CA ALA A 254 -12.45 -21.60 -4.39
C ALA A 254 -13.09 -22.61 -3.41
N ALA A 255 -14.07 -22.18 -2.62
CA ALA A 255 -14.79 -23.05 -1.69
C ALA A 255 -15.67 -24.08 -2.41
N ARG A 256 -16.28 -23.70 -3.54
CA ARG A 256 -17.02 -24.63 -4.42
C ARG A 256 -16.09 -25.70 -5.00
N GLY A 257 -14.91 -25.31 -5.50
CA GLY A 257 -13.90 -26.26 -6.00
C GLY A 257 -13.32 -27.21 -4.94
N ARG A 258 -13.18 -26.75 -3.69
CA ARG A 258 -12.64 -27.57 -2.57
C ARG A 258 -13.61 -28.63 -2.04
N ARG A 259 -14.92 -28.40 -2.09
CA ARG A 259 -15.90 -29.37 -1.58
C ARG A 259 -15.82 -30.73 -2.28
N GLY A 260 -15.42 -30.77 -3.56
CA GLY A 260 -15.13 -32.03 -4.25
C GLY A 260 -13.73 -32.59 -4.00
N PHE A 261 -12.74 -31.81 -3.54
CA PHE A 261 -11.33 -32.24 -3.47
C PHE A 261 -11.06 -33.30 -2.39
N SER A 262 -11.66 -33.17 -1.21
CA SER A 262 -11.44 -34.11 -0.09
C SER A 262 -11.99 -35.52 -0.38
N GLU A 263 -13.05 -35.63 -1.17
CA GLU A 263 -13.59 -36.93 -1.62
C GLU A 263 -12.73 -37.57 -2.73
N ARG A 264 -11.95 -36.76 -3.47
CA ARG A 264 -11.13 -37.17 -4.63
C ARG A 264 -9.74 -37.71 -4.27
N LEU A 265 -9.23 -37.44 -3.06
CA LEU A 265 -7.84 -37.76 -2.69
C LEU A 265 -7.51 -39.27 -2.76
N GLY A 266 -8.52 -40.13 -2.62
CA GLY A 266 -8.37 -41.59 -2.72
C GLY A 266 -8.28 -42.14 -4.15
N GLN A 267 -8.55 -41.34 -5.17
CA GLN A 267 -8.64 -41.78 -6.59
C GLN A 267 -7.71 -41.01 -7.55
N LEU A 268 -6.97 -40.02 -7.06
CA LEU A 268 -6.07 -39.20 -7.87
C LEU A 268 -4.73 -39.91 -8.09
N GLU A 269 -4.49 -40.38 -9.32
CA GLU A 269 -3.14 -40.44 -9.84
C GLU A 269 -2.62 -39.00 -9.95
N LEU A 270 -1.64 -38.63 -9.12
CA LEU A 270 -1.15 -37.25 -9.01
C LEU A 270 -0.50 -36.71 -10.30
N GLN A 271 -0.17 -37.59 -11.26
CA GLN A 271 0.49 -37.25 -12.52
C GLN A 271 -0.04 -38.10 -13.67
N PRO A 272 -1.28 -37.88 -14.14
CA PRO A 272 -1.84 -38.68 -15.21
C PRO A 272 -1.20 -38.33 -16.56
N THR A 273 -1.02 -39.35 -17.40
CA THR A 273 -0.51 -39.17 -18.77
C THR A 273 -1.60 -38.60 -19.69
N GLN A 274 -1.20 -38.01 -20.82
CA GLN A 274 -2.12 -37.45 -21.81
C GLN A 274 -3.25 -38.43 -22.21
N ALA A 275 -2.90 -39.69 -22.39
CA ALA A 275 -3.86 -40.73 -22.80
C ALA A 275 -4.93 -41.00 -21.73
N VAL A 276 -4.56 -40.89 -20.44
CA VAL A 276 -5.49 -41.08 -19.31
C VAL A 276 -6.50 -39.94 -19.27
N VAL A 277 -6.02 -38.71 -19.37
CA VAL A 277 -6.87 -37.50 -19.38
C VAL A 277 -7.79 -37.49 -20.60
N GLN A 278 -7.27 -37.81 -21.78
CA GLN A 278 -8.09 -37.87 -22.99
C GLN A 278 -9.19 -38.94 -22.89
N ARG A 279 -8.87 -40.12 -22.35
CA ARG A 279 -9.86 -41.18 -22.12
C ARG A 279 -10.92 -40.76 -21.10
N PHE A 280 -10.55 -40.01 -20.06
CA PHE A 280 -11.48 -39.44 -19.11
C PHE A 280 -12.41 -38.41 -19.78
N MET A 281 -11.86 -37.50 -20.59
CA MET A 281 -12.64 -36.53 -21.34
C MET A 281 -13.65 -37.21 -22.29
N ASP A 282 -13.23 -38.25 -23.01
CA ASP A 282 -14.11 -38.98 -23.93
C ASP A 282 -15.21 -39.78 -23.21
N LYS A 283 -14.89 -40.38 -22.06
CA LYS A 283 -15.81 -41.29 -21.34
C LYS A 283 -16.72 -40.61 -20.32
N GLN A 284 -16.27 -39.51 -19.70
CA GLN A 284 -16.96 -38.87 -18.57
C GLN A 284 -17.41 -37.46 -18.95
N VAL A 285 -16.50 -36.62 -19.44
CA VAL A 285 -16.78 -35.20 -19.73
C VAL A 285 -17.71 -35.04 -20.94
N SER A 286 -17.44 -35.73 -22.04
CA SER A 286 -18.23 -35.71 -23.28
C SER A 286 -19.71 -36.05 -23.05
N PRO A 287 -20.08 -37.19 -22.40
CA PRO A 287 -21.47 -37.48 -22.10
C PRO A 287 -22.08 -36.50 -21.09
N ALA A 288 -21.34 -36.06 -20.07
CA ALA A 288 -21.83 -35.10 -19.08
C ALA A 288 -22.16 -33.73 -19.72
N LEU A 289 -21.31 -33.22 -20.62
CA LEU A 289 -21.58 -31.97 -21.35
C LEU A 289 -22.82 -32.09 -22.25
N LYS A 290 -23.05 -33.25 -22.87
CA LYS A 290 -24.25 -33.51 -23.67
C LYS A 290 -25.50 -33.55 -22.80
N GLU A 291 -25.41 -34.16 -21.61
CA GLU A 291 -26.51 -34.21 -20.65
C GLU A 291 -26.84 -32.81 -20.10
N ALA A 292 -25.84 -32.05 -19.68
CA ALA A 292 -26.02 -30.67 -19.22
C ALA A 292 -26.64 -29.78 -20.32
N ALA A 293 -26.18 -29.93 -21.56
CA ALA A 293 -26.77 -29.23 -22.71
C ALA A 293 -28.23 -29.61 -22.93
N ALA A 294 -28.60 -30.90 -22.83
CA ALA A 294 -29.98 -31.35 -22.97
C ALA A 294 -30.89 -30.78 -21.87
N GLN A 295 -30.40 -30.70 -20.62
CA GLN A 295 -31.14 -30.11 -19.51
C GLN A 295 -31.38 -28.59 -19.73
N LEU A 296 -30.35 -27.87 -20.17
CA LEU A 296 -30.47 -26.43 -20.48
C LEU A 296 -31.39 -26.16 -21.68
N GLN A 297 -31.36 -27.01 -22.72
CA GLN A 297 -32.28 -26.93 -23.84
C GLN A 297 -33.74 -27.20 -23.42
N THR A 298 -33.96 -28.12 -22.48
CA THR A 298 -35.30 -28.39 -21.92
C THR A 298 -35.85 -27.18 -21.17
N LEU A 299 -34.98 -26.33 -20.61
CA LEU A 299 -35.33 -25.06 -19.98
C LEU A 299 -35.55 -23.91 -20.98
N GLY A 300 -35.40 -24.16 -22.28
CA GLY A 300 -35.65 -23.19 -23.35
C GLY A 300 -34.44 -22.34 -23.76
N PHE A 301 -33.24 -22.67 -23.32
CA PHE A 301 -32.01 -21.97 -23.73
C PHE A 301 -31.47 -22.50 -25.06
N ASP A 302 -30.90 -21.61 -25.89
CA ASP A 302 -30.19 -21.99 -27.11
C ASP A 302 -28.75 -22.41 -26.76
N VAL A 303 -28.44 -23.70 -26.93
CA VAL A 303 -27.17 -24.29 -26.50
C VAL A 303 -26.45 -24.94 -27.68
N GLU A 304 -25.27 -24.43 -28.00
CA GLU A 304 -24.33 -25.02 -28.94
C GLU A 304 -23.35 -25.94 -28.20
N THR A 305 -23.24 -27.20 -28.61
CA THR A 305 -22.24 -28.13 -28.06
C THR A 305 -21.05 -28.26 -29.01
N ARG A 306 -19.83 -28.15 -28.47
CA ARG A 306 -18.56 -28.33 -29.21
C ARG A 306 -17.91 -29.68 -28.92
N VAL A 307 -18.69 -30.65 -28.48
CA VAL A 307 -18.20 -31.98 -28.11
C VAL A 307 -17.81 -32.76 -29.37
N GLY A 308 -16.53 -33.10 -29.52
CA GLY A 308 -16.00 -33.88 -30.65
C GLY A 308 -15.43 -33.06 -31.81
N GLN A 309 -15.38 -31.73 -31.72
CA GLN A 309 -14.77 -30.86 -32.74
C GLN A 309 -13.24 -30.77 -32.62
N SER A 310 -12.70 -30.92 -31.40
CA SER A 310 -11.27 -30.96 -31.11
C SER A 310 -10.97 -32.11 -30.16
N ARG A 311 -9.78 -32.72 -30.30
CA ARG A 311 -9.31 -33.78 -29.38
C ARG A 311 -8.84 -33.24 -28.03
N ASN A 312 -8.48 -31.96 -27.98
CA ASN A 312 -7.90 -31.34 -26.79
C ASN A 312 -8.85 -30.35 -26.11
N MET A 313 -10.02 -30.09 -26.70
CA MET A 313 -10.96 -29.12 -26.18
C MET A 313 -12.38 -29.57 -26.47
N MET A 314 -13.23 -29.54 -25.46
CA MET A 314 -14.66 -29.82 -25.58
C MET A 314 -15.45 -28.95 -24.62
N GLY A 315 -16.63 -28.51 -25.02
CA GLY A 315 -17.40 -27.58 -24.21
C GLY A 315 -18.80 -27.37 -24.72
N LEU A 316 -19.52 -26.47 -24.06
CA LEU A 316 -20.81 -25.96 -24.51
C LEU A 316 -20.85 -24.45 -24.39
N ARG A 317 -21.68 -23.85 -25.21
CA ARG A 317 -21.93 -22.41 -25.23
C ARG A 317 -23.43 -22.18 -25.23
N VAL A 318 -23.90 -21.35 -24.31
CA VAL A 318 -25.30 -20.94 -24.23
C VAL A 318 -25.42 -19.52 -24.75
N MET A 319 -26.19 -19.34 -25.81
CA MET A 319 -26.46 -18.04 -26.39
C MET A 319 -27.48 -17.31 -25.52
N MET A 320 -27.22 -16.04 -25.24
CA MET A 320 -28.04 -15.19 -24.37
C MET A 320 -28.56 -14.02 -25.20
N GLU A 321 -29.81 -13.61 -25.00
CA GLU A 321 -30.40 -12.46 -25.71
C GLU A 321 -29.73 -11.13 -25.34
N GLU A 322 -29.31 -11.00 -24.08
CA GLU A 322 -28.59 -9.83 -23.56
C GLU A 322 -27.34 -10.28 -22.78
N GLY A 323 -26.21 -9.59 -23.03
CA GLY A 323 -24.92 -9.85 -22.38
C GLY A 323 -24.01 -10.86 -23.09
N ASN A 324 -22.91 -11.23 -22.44
CA ASN A 324 -21.97 -12.20 -22.98
C ASN A 324 -22.53 -13.63 -22.88
N PRO A 325 -22.34 -14.47 -23.91
CA PRO A 325 -22.78 -15.85 -23.88
C PRO A 325 -22.03 -16.63 -22.79
N PHE A 326 -22.72 -17.57 -22.16
CA PHE A 326 -22.09 -18.48 -21.22
C PHE A 326 -21.24 -19.48 -22.00
N VAL A 327 -19.98 -19.64 -21.60
CA VAL A 327 -19.03 -20.57 -22.21
C VAL A 327 -18.51 -21.46 -21.09
N TYR A 328 -18.58 -22.77 -21.31
CA TYR A 328 -17.94 -23.77 -20.46
C TYR A 328 -17.12 -24.69 -21.35
N GLU A 329 -15.80 -24.54 -21.33
CA GLU A 329 -14.85 -25.32 -22.11
C GLU A 329 -13.92 -26.11 -21.18
N VAL A 330 -13.62 -27.34 -21.55
CA VAL A 330 -12.66 -28.21 -20.88
C VAL A 330 -11.51 -28.45 -21.84
N SER A 331 -10.31 -28.03 -21.44
CA SER A 331 -9.09 -28.16 -22.21
C SER A 331 -8.16 -29.20 -21.60
N LEU A 332 -7.45 -29.94 -22.46
CA LEU A 332 -6.37 -30.83 -22.08
C LEU A 332 -5.07 -30.03 -22.10
N ASP A 333 -4.55 -29.73 -20.90
CA ASP A 333 -3.34 -28.92 -20.74
C ASP A 333 -2.21 -29.72 -20.10
N GLY A 334 -0.99 -29.52 -20.62
CA GLY A 334 0.21 -30.24 -20.22
C GLY A 334 1.14 -29.39 -19.35
N TYR A 335 1.52 -29.92 -18.20
CA TYR A 335 2.36 -29.28 -17.20
C TYR A 335 3.63 -30.09 -16.94
N MET A 336 4.69 -29.40 -16.50
CA MET A 336 5.92 -30.05 -16.03
C MET A 336 5.81 -30.32 -14.54
N ALA A 337 6.09 -31.55 -14.10
CA ALA A 337 6.10 -31.88 -12.67
C ALA A 337 7.05 -30.95 -11.89
N ALA A 338 6.65 -30.59 -10.66
CA ALA A 338 7.49 -29.82 -9.75
C ALA A 338 8.78 -30.58 -9.41
N PRO A 339 9.89 -29.88 -9.09
CA PRO A 339 11.12 -30.51 -8.66
C PRO A 339 10.88 -31.41 -7.44
N SER A 340 11.50 -32.59 -7.42
CA SER A 340 11.48 -33.44 -6.23
C SER A 340 12.21 -32.72 -5.08
N GLU A 341 11.62 -32.67 -3.89
CA GLU A 341 12.29 -32.14 -2.69
C GLU A 341 13.52 -32.99 -2.27
N ALA A 342 13.62 -34.22 -2.79
CA ALA A 342 14.76 -35.11 -2.61
C ALA A 342 15.37 -35.47 -3.98
N PRO A 343 16.27 -34.64 -4.53
CA PRO A 343 17.02 -35.01 -5.72
C PRO A 343 17.98 -36.17 -5.37
N VAL A 344 17.91 -37.25 -6.13
CA VAL A 344 18.89 -38.34 -6.05
C VAL A 344 20.17 -37.86 -6.74
N GLU A 345 21.27 -37.76 -5.99
CA GLU A 345 22.57 -37.35 -6.55
C GLU A 345 23.02 -38.31 -7.67
N GLY A 346 23.22 -37.77 -8.88
CA GLY A 346 23.85 -38.48 -9.99
C GLY A 346 22.92 -38.90 -11.14
N GLU A 347 21.60 -38.72 -11.02
CA GLU A 347 20.68 -38.96 -12.14
C GLU A 347 20.19 -37.65 -12.77
N PRO A 348 20.13 -37.55 -14.12
CA PRO A 348 19.49 -36.42 -14.77
C PRO A 348 18.02 -36.37 -14.36
N GLU A 349 17.57 -35.22 -13.84
CA GLU A 349 16.17 -35.01 -13.44
C GLU A 349 15.27 -35.04 -14.70
N VAL A 350 14.77 -36.22 -15.07
CA VAL A 350 13.81 -36.38 -16.17
C VAL A 350 12.45 -35.93 -15.67
N ARG A 351 12.16 -34.64 -15.82
CA ARG A 351 10.85 -34.07 -15.48
C ARG A 351 9.79 -34.67 -16.37
N GLN A 352 8.90 -35.46 -15.76
CA GLN A 352 7.77 -36.03 -16.47
C GLN A 352 6.71 -34.95 -16.71
N ARG A 353 6.14 -34.94 -17.91
CA ARG A 353 4.95 -34.14 -18.22
C ARG A 353 3.72 -34.85 -17.67
N PHE A 354 2.90 -34.11 -16.95
CA PHE A 354 1.58 -34.56 -16.55
C PHE A 354 0.52 -33.68 -17.21
N TYR A 355 -0.69 -34.18 -17.34
CA TYR A 355 -1.77 -33.49 -18.05
C TYR A 355 -2.97 -33.30 -17.12
N ARG A 356 -3.77 -32.27 -17.38
CA ARG A 356 -4.98 -31.94 -16.59
C ARG A 356 -6.15 -31.66 -17.53
N ALA A 357 -7.37 -31.90 -17.05
CA ALA A 357 -8.60 -31.49 -17.72
C ALA A 357 -9.11 -30.20 -17.06
N GLU A 358 -8.61 -29.05 -17.52
CA GLU A 358 -8.90 -27.75 -16.90
C GLU A 358 -10.14 -27.09 -17.49
N VAL A 359 -10.89 -26.41 -16.62
CA VAL A 359 -12.11 -25.69 -16.99
C VAL A 359 -11.78 -24.25 -17.34
N TYR A 360 -12.31 -23.82 -18.47
CA TYR A 360 -12.25 -22.47 -19.00
C TYR A 360 -13.66 -21.92 -19.14
N LEU A 361 -13.89 -20.76 -18.55
CA LEU A 361 -15.10 -19.97 -18.73
C LEU A 361 -14.80 -18.77 -19.64
N HIS A 362 -15.78 -17.90 -19.87
CA HIS A 362 -15.61 -16.71 -20.71
C HIS A 362 -14.49 -15.76 -20.23
N ASP A 363 -14.21 -15.73 -18.94
CA ASP A 363 -13.18 -14.92 -18.28
C ASP A 363 -11.79 -15.58 -18.23
N GLY A 364 -11.66 -16.85 -18.65
CA GLY A 364 -10.40 -17.58 -18.71
C GLY A 364 -10.41 -18.88 -17.91
N SER A 365 -9.21 -19.40 -17.60
CA SER A 365 -9.05 -20.63 -16.79
C SER A 365 -9.53 -20.41 -15.37
N GLN A 366 -10.24 -21.40 -14.84
CA GLN A 366 -10.70 -21.42 -13.45
C GLN A 366 -9.72 -22.17 -12.51
N GLU A 367 -8.56 -22.61 -13.05
CA GLU A 367 -7.44 -23.23 -12.31
C GLU A 367 -7.79 -24.54 -11.55
N TYR A 368 -8.94 -25.16 -11.82
CA TYR A 368 -9.30 -26.48 -11.28
C TYR A 368 -9.40 -27.56 -12.36
N ASP A 369 -9.12 -28.79 -11.93
CA ASP A 369 -9.07 -29.99 -12.76
C ASP A 369 -10.30 -30.88 -12.51
N LEU A 370 -10.95 -31.28 -13.59
CA LEU A 370 -12.09 -32.20 -13.59
C LEU A 370 -11.69 -33.66 -13.42
N MET A 371 -10.40 -33.99 -13.50
CA MET A 371 -9.93 -35.36 -13.25
C MET A 371 -10.44 -35.89 -11.90
N GLY A 372 -11.12 -37.04 -11.96
CA GLY A 372 -11.74 -37.69 -10.80
C GLY A 372 -13.20 -37.32 -10.55
N PHE A 373 -13.81 -36.43 -11.33
CA PHE A 373 -15.25 -36.17 -11.22
C PHE A 373 -16.08 -37.31 -11.83
N ALA A 374 -17.19 -37.65 -11.16
CA ALA A 374 -18.25 -38.47 -11.76
C ALA A 374 -19.06 -37.65 -12.79
N PRO A 375 -19.71 -38.28 -13.79
CA PRO A 375 -20.50 -37.56 -14.80
C PRO A 375 -21.53 -36.61 -14.19
N GLU A 376 -22.25 -37.05 -13.15
CA GLU A 376 -23.25 -36.26 -12.44
C GLU A 376 -22.66 -35.01 -11.77
N GLN A 377 -21.43 -35.11 -11.27
CA GLN A 377 -20.71 -33.98 -10.67
C GLN A 377 -20.29 -32.97 -11.73
N ILE A 378 -19.89 -33.43 -12.92
CA ILE A 378 -19.57 -32.55 -14.05
C ILE A 378 -20.83 -31.83 -14.53
N VAL A 379 -21.95 -32.55 -14.68
CA VAL A 379 -23.24 -31.92 -15.04
C VAL A 379 -23.62 -30.85 -14.02
N ARG A 380 -23.51 -31.16 -12.72
CA ARG A 380 -23.80 -30.20 -11.66
C ARG A 380 -22.87 -28.99 -11.71
N ASP A 381 -21.57 -29.19 -11.90
CA ASP A 381 -20.59 -28.11 -11.99
C ASP A 381 -20.93 -27.15 -13.15
N VAL A 382 -21.28 -27.69 -14.32
CA VAL A 382 -21.72 -26.89 -15.47
C VAL A 382 -22.97 -26.06 -15.14
N LEU A 383 -23.97 -26.65 -14.49
CA LEU A 383 -25.21 -25.96 -14.12
C LEU A 383 -24.99 -24.89 -13.04
N ASP A 384 -24.17 -25.18 -12.03
CA ASP A 384 -23.81 -24.24 -10.95
C ASP A 384 -23.04 -23.03 -11.53
N GLN A 385 -22.14 -23.25 -12.50
CA GLN A 385 -21.44 -22.18 -13.21
C GLN A 385 -22.39 -21.35 -14.09
N PHE A 386 -23.35 -22.00 -14.76
CA PHE A 386 -24.37 -21.30 -15.54
C PHE A 386 -25.26 -20.40 -14.66
N GLU A 387 -25.71 -20.90 -13.50
CA GLU A 387 -26.50 -20.10 -12.56
C GLU A 387 -25.70 -18.89 -12.05
N SER A 388 -24.43 -19.09 -11.73
CA SER A 388 -23.54 -18.02 -11.28
C SER A 388 -23.36 -16.94 -12.34
N HIS A 389 -23.17 -17.33 -13.62
CA HIS A 389 -23.10 -16.41 -14.75
C HIS A 389 -24.40 -15.59 -14.90
N ARG A 390 -25.56 -16.21 -14.73
CA ARG A 390 -26.86 -15.50 -14.76
C ARG A 390 -27.03 -14.51 -13.62
N GLN A 391 -26.62 -14.86 -12.41
CA GLN A 391 -26.66 -13.93 -11.26
C GLN A 391 -25.75 -12.73 -11.49
N LEU A 392 -24.58 -12.94 -12.10
CA LEU A 392 -23.65 -11.87 -12.46
C LEU A 392 -24.25 -10.92 -13.50
N LEU A 393 -24.82 -11.46 -14.59
CA LEU A 393 -25.53 -10.64 -15.58
C LEU A 393 -26.70 -9.87 -14.95
N GLY A 394 -27.47 -10.51 -14.07
CA GLY A 394 -28.58 -9.86 -13.37
C GLY A 394 -28.14 -8.67 -12.50
N ARG A 395 -26.93 -8.66 -11.93
CA ARG A 395 -26.40 -7.53 -11.15
C ARG A 395 -25.79 -6.41 -12.00
N VAL A 396 -25.30 -6.74 -13.19
CA VAL A 396 -24.66 -5.77 -14.11
C VAL A 396 -25.72 -4.99 -14.90
N TYR A 397 -26.84 -5.63 -15.22
CA TYR A 397 -27.93 -5.07 -16.01
C TYR A 397 -29.16 -4.64 -15.18
N SER A 398 -29.12 -4.78 -13.85
CA SER A 398 -30.04 -4.11 -12.90
C SER A 398 -29.51 -2.74 -12.50
#